data_AF-A0A1L9BJ42-F1
#
_entry.id   AF-A0A1L9BJ42-F1
#
_cell.length_a   1.000
_cell.length_b   1.000
_cell.length_c   1.000
_cell.angle_alpha   90.00
_cell.angle_beta   90.00
_cell.angle_gamma   90.00
#
_symmetry.space_group_name_H-M   'P 1'
#
loop_
_entity.id
_entity.type
_entity.pdbx_description
1 polymer ?
#
loop_
_entity_poly.entity_id
_entity_poly.type
_entity_poly.pdbx_seq_one_letter_code
_entity_poly.pdbx_strand_id
1 'polypeptide(L)'
;MADVPKPPDAPLQIQLDDEVANGQYVNMAMVNHTETEFTLDFIYVQPHQVRAKVRSRIILNPKHVKRLLLVMQESLASYEARFGPLGPSGEGPSMN
;
A
#
# COMPACT_ATOMS: atom_id res chain seq x y z
N MET A 1 -17.77 44.10 -3.00
CA MET A 1 -18.13 42.70 -2.73
C MET A 1 -17.20 42.22 -1.64
N ALA A 2 -17.74 41.75 -0.51
CA ALA A 2 -16.96 41.43 0.68
C ALA A 2 -16.01 40.25 0.42
N ASP A 3 -14.76 40.41 0.85
CA ASP A 3 -13.76 39.37 0.92
C ASP A 3 -14.19 38.37 2.00
N VAL A 4 -14.64 37.18 1.60
CA VAL A 4 -15.05 36.13 2.53
C VAL A 4 -13.77 35.41 2.96
N PRO A 5 -13.41 35.40 4.25
CA PRO A 5 -12.22 34.70 4.72
C PRO A 5 -12.37 33.22 4.38
N LYS A 6 -11.41 32.67 3.63
CA LYS A 6 -11.32 31.22 3.39
C LYS A 6 -11.18 30.52 4.75
N PRO A 7 -12.06 29.57 5.10
CA PRO A 7 -11.96 28.89 6.38
C PRO A 7 -10.59 28.21 6.50
N PRO A 8 -9.97 28.22 7.70
CA PRO A 8 -8.66 27.62 7.93
C PRO A 8 -8.69 26.14 7.53
N ASP A 9 -7.59 25.65 6.95
CA ASP A 9 -7.42 24.25 6.54
C ASP A 9 -7.60 23.33 7.77
N ALA A 10 -8.83 22.88 7.99
CA ALA A 10 -9.15 22.01 9.11
C ALA A 10 -8.37 20.70 8.94
N PRO A 11 -7.72 20.19 10.00
CA PRO A 11 -7.00 18.93 9.92
C PRO A 11 -7.98 17.83 9.53
N LEU A 12 -7.62 17.06 8.50
CA LEU A 12 -8.43 15.95 8.03
C LEU A 12 -8.58 14.93 9.17
N GLN A 13 -9.80 14.77 9.69
CA GLN A 13 -10.10 13.71 10.64
C GLN A 13 -10.26 12.40 9.87
N ILE A 14 -9.36 11.45 10.14
CA ILE A 14 -9.42 10.10 9.58
C ILE A 14 -10.14 9.23 10.59
N GLN A 15 -11.30 8.68 10.20
CA GLN A 15 -12.01 7.67 10.98
C GLN A 15 -11.46 6.29 10.61
N LEU A 16 -11.35 5.41 11.60
CA LEU A 16 -10.81 4.07 11.44
C LEU A 16 -11.71 3.09 12.18
N ASP A 17 -12.38 2.21 11.44
CA ASP A 17 -13.19 1.15 12.03
C ASP A 17 -12.31 0.12 12.74
N ASP A 18 -12.78 -0.44 13.85
CA ASP A 18 -12.02 -1.40 14.67
C ASP A 18 -11.51 -2.59 13.85
N GLU A 19 -12.30 -3.08 12.89
CA GLU A 19 -11.89 -4.19 12.00
C GLU A 19 -10.70 -3.78 11.11
N VAL A 20 -10.72 -2.58 10.55
CA VAL A 20 -9.64 -2.05 9.70
C VAL A 20 -8.40 -1.75 10.54
N ALA A 21 -8.57 -1.28 11.77
CA ALA A 21 -7.48 -0.98 12.70
C ALA A 21 -6.62 -2.19 13.06
N ASN A 22 -7.20 -3.39 13.08
CA ASN A 22 -6.46 -4.63 13.33
C ASN A 22 -5.50 -5.01 12.18
N GLY A 23 -5.70 -4.45 10.99
CA GLY A 23 -4.89 -4.73 9.81
C GLY A 23 -5.09 -6.15 9.26
N GLN A 24 -4.46 -6.41 8.11
CA GLN A 24 -4.48 -7.73 7.48
C GLN A 24 -3.06 -8.14 7.10
N TYR A 25 -2.64 -9.33 7.56
CA TYR A 25 -1.38 -9.91 7.12
C TYR A 25 -1.48 -10.43 5.68
N VAL A 26 -0.49 -10.06 4.87
CA VAL A 26 -0.30 -10.50 3.49
C VAL A 26 1.18 -10.76 3.26
N ASN A 27 1.47 -11.71 2.37
CA ASN A 27 2.84 -12.09 1.99
C ASN A 27 3.09 -11.89 0.49
N MET A 28 2.11 -11.37 -0.24
CA MET A 28 2.23 -11.07 -1.65
C MET A 28 1.35 -9.86 -2.01
N ALA A 29 1.83 -9.02 -2.93
CA ALA A 29 1.03 -7.97 -3.55
C ALA A 29 1.12 -8.14 -5.07
N MET A 30 -0.02 -8.05 -5.75
CA MET A 30 -0.10 -8.08 -7.21
C MET A 30 -0.65 -6.74 -7.69
N VAL A 31 0.01 -6.16 -8.70
CA VAL A 31 -0.36 -4.86 -9.25
C VAL A 31 -0.76 -5.05 -10.71
N ASN A 32 -1.98 -4.64 -11.05
CA ASN A 32 -2.50 -4.59 -12.41
C ASN A 32 -2.94 -3.16 -12.73
N HIS A 33 -3.00 -2.77 -14.00
CA HIS A 33 -3.43 -1.43 -14.36
C HIS A 33 -4.04 -1.34 -15.76
N THR A 34 -4.83 -0.30 -15.95
CA THR A 34 -5.27 0.28 -17.22
C THR A 34 -4.74 1.71 -17.33
N GLU A 35 -5.11 2.44 -18.37
CA GLU A 35 -4.77 3.86 -18.48
C GLU A 35 -5.39 4.74 -17.37
N THR A 36 -6.52 4.30 -16.80
CA THR A 36 -7.29 5.11 -15.85
C THR A 36 -7.18 4.62 -14.41
N GLU A 37 -6.80 3.36 -14.20
CA GLU A 37 -6.85 2.72 -12.88
C GLU A 37 -5.68 1.78 -12.65
N PHE A 38 -5.29 1.67 -11.39
CA PHE A 38 -4.40 0.66 -10.85
C PHE A 38 -5.18 -0.14 -9.81
N THR A 39 -5.05 -1.46 -9.87
CA THR A 39 -5.59 -2.39 -8.89
C THR A 39 -4.43 -3.05 -8.15
N LEU A 40 -4.42 -2.90 -6.83
CA LEU A 40 -3.46 -3.49 -5.92
C LEU A 40 -4.17 -4.60 -5.12
N ASP A 41 -3.83 -5.85 -5.41
CA ASP A 41 -4.33 -7.00 -4.70
C ASP A 41 -3.31 -7.45 -3.65
N PHE A 42 -3.67 -7.31 -2.39
CA PHE A 42 -2.91 -7.82 -1.26
C PHE A 42 -3.38 -9.23 -0.93
N ILE A 43 -2.48 -10.20 -1.09
CA ILE A 43 -2.81 -11.62 -1.13
C ILE A 43 -2.05 -12.35 -0.02
N TYR A 44 -2.76 -13.28 0.62
CA TYR A 44 -2.16 -14.27 1.49
C TYR A 44 -2.13 -15.62 0.79
N VAL A 45 -0.92 -16.11 0.51
CA VAL A 45 -0.66 -17.46 -0.01
C VAL A 45 -0.37 -18.37 1.18
N GLN A 46 -1.15 -19.45 1.34
CA GLN A 46 -0.94 -20.40 2.42
C GLN A 46 0.28 -21.27 2.14
N PRO A 47 1.21 -21.42 3.10
CA PRO A 47 2.27 -22.41 2.98
C PRO A 47 1.67 -23.82 2.83
N HIS A 48 2.20 -24.61 1.89
CA HIS A 48 1.81 -26.02 1.64
C HIS A 48 0.43 -26.27 1.00
N GLN A 49 -0.38 -25.25 0.77
CA GLN A 49 -1.59 -25.37 -0.03
C GLN A 49 -1.48 -24.50 -1.28
N VAL A 50 -1.87 -25.03 -2.45
CA VAL A 50 -1.98 -24.23 -3.70
C VAL A 50 -3.26 -23.38 -3.64
N ARG A 51 -3.40 -22.60 -2.56
CA ARG A 51 -4.55 -21.73 -2.30
C ARG A 51 -4.05 -20.35 -1.88
N ALA A 52 -4.44 -19.37 -2.66
CA ALA A 52 -4.23 -17.96 -2.37
C ALA A 52 -5.59 -17.30 -2.07
N LYS A 53 -5.60 -16.34 -1.15
CA LYS A 53 -6.79 -15.52 -0.87
C LYS A 53 -6.42 -14.04 -0.94
N VAL A 54 -7.15 -13.28 -1.76
CA VAL A 54 -7.11 -11.81 -1.71
C VAL A 54 -7.69 -11.36 -0.37
N ARG A 55 -6.88 -10.63 0.40
CA ARG A 55 -7.23 -10.09 1.72
C ARG A 55 -7.79 -8.68 1.59
N SER A 56 -7.18 -7.88 0.73
CA SER A 56 -7.66 -6.55 0.40
C SER A 56 -7.37 -6.23 -1.06
N ARG A 57 -8.26 -5.45 -1.67
CA ARG A 57 -8.08 -4.87 -3.00
C ARG A 57 -8.23 -3.36 -2.87
N ILE A 58 -7.22 -2.63 -3.30
CA ILE A 58 -7.25 -1.17 -3.37
C ILE A 58 -7.19 -0.75 -4.84
N ILE A 59 -8.14 0.09 -5.26
CA ILE A 59 -8.17 0.66 -6.62
C ILE A 59 -7.80 2.14 -6.52
N LEU A 60 -6.82 2.55 -7.30
CA LEU A 60 -6.27 3.90 -7.29
C LEU A 60 -6.19 4.43 -8.73
N ASN A 61 -6.32 5.75 -8.90
CA ASN A 61 -5.92 6.36 -10.16
C ASN A 61 -4.37 6.46 -10.26
N PRO A 62 -3.80 6.63 -11.46
CA PRO A 62 -2.34 6.72 -11.66
C PRO A 62 -1.65 7.81 -10.83
N LYS A 63 -2.30 8.96 -10.59
CA LYS A 63 -1.72 10.05 -9.80
C LYS A 63 -1.55 9.66 -8.34
N HIS A 64 -2.53 8.97 -7.76
CA HIS A 64 -2.48 8.50 -6.39
C HIS A 64 -1.45 7.38 -6.20
N VAL A 65 -1.32 6.46 -7.17
CA VAL A 65 -0.27 5.45 -7.14
C VAL A 65 1.12 6.08 -7.16
N LYS A 66 1.34 7.07 -8.04
CA LYS A 66 2.63 7.78 -8.09
C LYS A 66 2.96 8.43 -6.75
N ARG A 67 1.98 9.07 -6.11
CA ARG A 67 2.18 9.67 -4.78
C ARG A 67 2.49 8.62 -3.71
N LEU A 68 1.76 7.51 -3.72
CA LEU A 68 1.98 6.39 -2.79
C LEU A 68 3.40 5.83 -2.94
N LEU A 69 3.84 5.56 -4.16
CA LEU A 69 5.18 5.03 -4.45
C LEU A 69 6.29 5.91 -3.87
N LEU A 70 6.22 7.22 -4.10
CA LEU A 70 7.23 8.16 -3.61
C LEU A 70 7.32 8.16 -2.08
N VAL A 71 6.17 8.19 -1.39
CA VAL A 71 6.13 8.15 0.08
C VAL A 71 6.63 6.80 0.61
N MET A 72 6.28 5.69 -0.05
CA MET A 72 6.76 4.36 0.33
C MET A 72 8.28 4.23 0.17
N GLN A 73 8.85 4.76 -0.92
CA GLN A 73 10.30 4.75 -1.15
C GLN A 73 11.04 5.53 -0.06
N GLU A 74 10.57 6.73 0.26
CA GLU A 74 11.15 7.56 1.32
C GLU A 74 11.04 6.90 2.71
N SER A 75 9.88 6.30 3.00
CA SER A 75 9.63 5.58 4.25
C SER A 75 10.54 4.36 4.38
N LEU A 76 10.72 3.59 3.30
CA LEU A 76 11.59 2.43 3.28
C LEU A 76 13.07 2.82 3.45
N ALA A 77 13.53 3.84 2.73
CA ALA A 77 14.90 4.35 2.90
C ALA A 77 15.15 4.81 4.35
N SER A 78 14.18 5.49 4.96
CA SER A 78 14.25 5.91 6.36
C SER A 78 14.27 4.72 7.33
N TYR A 79 13.55 3.64 7.01
CA TYR A 79 13.58 2.40 7.78
C TYR A 79 14.96 1.73 7.68
N GLU A 80 15.49 1.54 6.47
CA GLU A 80 16.78 0.88 6.25
C GLU A 80 17.95 1.66 6.85
N ALA A 81 17.90 2.99 6.80
CA ALA A 81 18.90 3.83 7.48
C ALA A 81 18.94 3.61 9.00
N ARG A 82 17.82 3.19 9.61
CA ARG A 82 17.69 2.96 11.05
C ARG A 82 17.93 1.51 11.46
N PHE A 83 17.48 0.55 10.65
CA PHE A 83 17.44 -0.87 11.00
C PHE A 83 18.42 -1.72 10.17
N GLY A 84 19.14 -1.11 9.24
CA GLY A 84 20.01 -1.79 8.27
C GLY A 84 19.28 -2.09 6.96
N PRO A 85 20.05 -2.34 5.88
CA PRO A 85 19.49 -2.65 4.57
C PRO A 85 18.71 -3.97 4.63
N LEU A 86 17.56 -4.00 3.95
CA LEU A 86 16.88 -5.25 3.69
C LEU A 86 17.71 -6.06 2.69
N GLY A 87 17.75 -7.38 2.88
CA GLY A 87 18.44 -8.28 1.95
C GLY A 87 17.89 -8.13 0.51
N PRO A 88 18.65 -8.54 -0.52
CA PRO A 88 18.18 -8.49 -1.89
C PRO A 88 16.85 -9.23 -2.00
N SER A 89 15.83 -8.54 -2.48
CA SER A 89 14.50 -9.09 -2.71
C SER A 89 14.58 -10.22 -3.74
N GLY A 90 14.47 -11.48 -3.30
CA GLY A 90 14.05 -12.61 -4.13
C GLY A 90 15.04 -13.77 -4.29
N GLU A 91 15.15 -14.64 -3.29
CA GLU A 91 15.13 -16.09 -3.52
C GLU A 91 13.87 -16.66 -2.85
N GLY A 92 12.74 -16.49 -3.53
CA GLY A 92 11.65 -17.48 -3.42
C GLY A 92 12.08 -18.73 -4.20
N PRO A 93 11.60 -19.93 -3.83
CA PRO A 93 12.13 -21.17 -4.40
C PRO A 93 12.01 -21.15 -5.92
N SER A 94 13.14 -21.24 -6.59
CA SER A 94 13.25 -21.61 -7.99
C SER A 94 12.62 -23.00 -8.13
N MET A 95 11.36 -23.04 -8.56
CA MET A 95 10.77 -24.27 -9.08
C MET A 95 11.44 -24.56 -10.43
N ASN A 96 12.42 -25.45 -10.42
CA ASN A 96 12.67 -26.35 -11.54
C ASN A 96 11.79 -27.59 -11.35
#